data_AF-A0A2D7WP65-F1
#
_entry.id   AF-A0A2D7WP65-F1
#
_cell.length_a   1.000
_cell.length_b   1.000
_cell.length_c   1.000
_cell.angle_alpha   90.00
_cell.angle_beta   90.00
_cell.angle_gamma   90.00
#
_symmetry.space_group_name_H-M   'P 1'
#
loop_
_entity.id
_entity.type
_entity.pdbx_description
1 polymer ?
#
loop_
_entity_poly.entity_id
_entity_poly.type
_entity_poly.pdbx_seq_one_letter_code
_entity_poly.pdbx_strand_id
1 'polypeptide(L)'
;MSADFLFSFLLFFQVQIESIKESGFYKMLSEKYPEVSQNLTDPKNMDPEVKELADATGLNFEDLSEINVSVEAFDGISKASRDGKSPKLGSDFEFVFSAKVRGEIDAKKMFSFMLDKLEEEKGKADRMKVEKTITKKGNSSSITVPVELLGDDFSDSDVKCSINMDGGYSKIKVGLPGKMELSNASLACLSAMAKDRQITFALKVDPSVWERPEFNSQQQNPLFAGLANSVKGIREFGLSVSFREESLGLEICVNCKDTQSALGLWTVAQGGLGMAQLAMAQEGGQAPAILSRVKTQAAEKNVFVRVEILEEDLNELESMQIIPQSGKSRGQSTELKVDPLIGKKAPLFESVLLDESIFKLSDMKGKIVVLDFWATWCGPCVRALPELIEKTSAFEEKDVIFLAVNQGESRKVISQFLKRKKLQELTVVMDRKQSIGRDYEVQGIPKTVIIDQEGIIRHVEVGFAEKTASRIKAEISELLEQ
;
A
#
# COMPACT_ATOMS: atom_id res chain seq x y z
N MET A 1 -15.25 -4.46 -3.00
CA MET A 1 -15.65 -3.10 -3.38
C MET A 1 -16.25 -3.21 -4.78
N SER A 2 -17.42 -2.62 -5.03
CA SER A 2 -17.90 -2.52 -6.41
C SER A 2 -16.98 -1.57 -7.19
N ALA A 3 -16.92 -1.72 -8.51
CA ALA A 3 -16.21 -0.83 -9.42
C ALA A 3 -16.61 0.66 -9.29
N ASP A 4 -17.67 0.95 -8.52
CA ASP A 4 -18.19 2.29 -8.27
C ASP A 4 -17.34 3.11 -7.29
N PHE A 5 -16.36 2.53 -6.57
CA PHE A 5 -15.49 3.31 -5.66
C PHE A 5 -14.40 4.13 -6.38
N LEU A 6 -14.28 3.99 -7.70
CA LEU A 6 -13.34 4.81 -8.47
C LEU A 6 -13.95 6.19 -8.67
N PHE A 7 -13.35 7.17 -8.01
CA PHE A 7 -13.60 8.58 -8.25
C PHE A 7 -12.54 9.10 -9.19
N SER A 8 -12.85 10.18 -9.88
CA SER A 8 -11.78 10.98 -10.45
C SER A 8 -10.76 11.32 -9.38
N PHE A 9 -9.50 11.10 -9.72
CA PHE A 9 -8.43 11.67 -8.95
C PHE A 9 -7.30 12.20 -9.83
N LEU A 10 -6.73 13.30 -9.35
CA LEU A 10 -5.37 13.69 -9.68
C LEU A 10 -4.51 13.24 -8.51
N LEU A 11 -3.63 12.28 -8.76
CA LEU A 11 -2.70 11.74 -7.77
C LEU A 11 -1.31 12.29 -8.08
N PHE A 12 -0.64 12.67 -7.01
CA PHE A 12 0.71 13.18 -7.07
C PHE A 12 1.56 12.47 -6.02
N PHE A 13 2.72 11.99 -6.43
CA PHE A 13 3.71 11.37 -5.56
C PHE A 13 5.06 12.04 -5.80
N GLN A 14 5.74 12.46 -4.73
CA GLN A 14 7.01 13.15 -4.78
C GLN A 14 7.97 12.64 -3.71
N VAL A 15 9.23 12.48 -4.10
CA VAL A 15 10.32 12.07 -3.22
C VAL A 15 11.48 13.03 -3.39
N GLN A 16 11.93 13.66 -2.31
CA GLN A 16 13.06 14.60 -2.30
C GLN A 16 14.34 13.91 -1.83
N ILE A 17 14.88 13.01 -2.65
CA ILE A 17 15.95 12.06 -2.30
C ILE A 17 17.19 12.78 -1.77
N GLU A 18 17.67 13.83 -2.46
CA GLU A 18 18.89 14.54 -2.08
C GLU A 18 18.78 15.17 -0.69
N SER A 19 17.71 15.93 -0.44
CA SER A 19 17.53 16.60 0.86
C SER A 19 17.18 15.61 1.97
N ILE A 20 16.50 14.49 1.67
CA ILE A 20 16.30 13.39 2.65
C ILE A 20 17.66 12.82 3.10
N LYS A 21 18.56 12.52 2.17
CA LYS A 21 19.90 11.98 2.48
C LYS A 21 20.73 12.92 3.35
N GLU A 22 20.49 14.22 3.27
CA GLU A 22 21.19 15.22 4.10
C GLU A 22 20.71 15.25 5.55
N SER A 23 19.50 14.78 5.84
CA SER A 23 18.91 14.82 7.18
C SER A 23 19.65 13.95 8.19
N GLY A 24 19.82 14.45 9.42
CA GLY A 24 20.38 13.67 10.53
C GLY A 24 19.63 12.38 10.80
N PHE A 25 18.29 12.39 10.73
CA PHE A 25 17.49 11.19 10.99
C PHE A 25 17.70 10.10 9.93
N TYR A 26 17.81 10.47 8.64
CA TYR A 26 18.13 9.48 7.60
C TYR A 26 19.53 8.89 7.77
N LYS A 27 20.52 9.71 8.17
CA LYS A 27 21.88 9.24 8.44
C LYS A 27 21.90 8.27 9.61
N MET A 28 21.23 8.61 10.71
CA MET A 28 21.05 7.71 11.85
C MET A 28 20.38 6.40 11.43
N LEU A 29 19.28 6.47 10.67
CA LEU A 29 18.59 5.27 10.16
C LEU A 29 19.50 4.41 9.28
N SER A 30 20.30 5.03 8.42
CA SER A 30 21.21 4.31 7.52
C SER A 30 22.37 3.66 8.27
N GLU A 31 22.83 4.27 9.37
CA GLU A 31 23.84 3.69 10.27
C GLU A 31 23.27 2.52 11.08
N LYS A 32 22.04 2.67 11.61
CA LYS A 32 21.38 1.68 12.45
C LYS A 32 20.80 0.50 11.67
N TYR A 33 20.27 0.77 10.47
CA TYR A 33 19.66 -0.20 9.55
C TYR A 33 20.32 -0.06 8.17
N PRO A 34 21.52 -0.64 7.96
CA PRO A 34 22.25 -0.53 6.71
C PRO A 34 21.43 -0.93 5.47
N GLU A 35 20.46 -1.83 5.62
CA GLU A 35 19.52 -2.23 4.56
C GLU A 35 18.69 -1.07 3.97
N VAL A 36 18.45 -0.01 4.75
CA VAL A 36 17.72 1.19 4.31
C VAL A 36 18.52 1.95 3.24
N SER A 37 19.85 1.89 3.33
CA SER A 37 20.76 2.53 2.37
C SER A 37 21.23 1.57 1.27
N GLN A 38 21.42 0.28 1.58
CA GLN A 38 22.03 -0.71 0.69
C GLN A 38 21.12 -1.18 -0.46
N ASN A 39 19.79 -1.20 -0.27
CA ASN A 39 18.87 -1.71 -1.30
C ASN A 39 18.62 -0.75 -2.47
N LEU A 40 18.99 0.53 -2.34
CA LEU A 40 18.78 1.54 -3.39
C LEU A 40 20.03 1.79 -4.25
N THR A 41 21.20 1.33 -3.83
CA THR A 41 22.48 1.65 -4.49
C THR A 41 23.42 0.47 -4.69
N ASP A 42 23.14 -0.73 -4.15
CA ASP A 42 23.99 -1.91 -4.39
C ASP A 42 23.82 -2.41 -5.83
N PRO A 43 24.86 -2.34 -6.69
CA PRO A 43 24.81 -2.80 -8.08
C PRO A 43 24.52 -4.29 -8.22
N LYS A 44 24.64 -5.08 -7.13
CA LYS A 44 24.33 -6.52 -7.11
C LYS A 44 22.84 -6.81 -6.92
N ASN A 45 22.08 -5.86 -6.38
CA ASN A 45 20.63 -5.95 -6.16
C ASN A 45 19.83 -5.14 -7.20
N MET A 46 20.53 -4.42 -8.10
CA MET A 46 19.91 -3.74 -9.22
C MET A 46 19.44 -4.73 -10.28
N ASP A 47 18.24 -4.49 -10.79
CA ASP A 47 17.72 -5.20 -11.95
C ASP A 47 18.74 -5.11 -13.13
N PRO A 48 19.03 -6.22 -13.84
CA PRO A 48 19.99 -6.24 -14.94
C PRO A 48 19.75 -5.17 -16.01
N GLU A 49 18.49 -4.86 -16.33
CA GLU A 49 18.13 -3.84 -17.32
C GLU A 49 18.43 -2.43 -16.80
N VAL A 50 18.22 -2.20 -15.50
CA VAL A 50 18.51 -0.92 -14.83
C VAL A 50 20.02 -0.70 -14.77
N LYS A 51 20.80 -1.77 -14.59
CA LYS A 51 22.26 -1.73 -14.67
C LYS A 51 22.76 -1.44 -16.09
N GLU A 52 22.19 -2.13 -17.09
CA GLU A 52 22.51 -1.90 -18.50
C GLU A 52 22.22 -0.45 -18.90
N LEU A 53 21.07 0.10 -18.46
CA LEU A 53 20.71 1.49 -18.64
C LEU A 53 21.74 2.43 -17.99
N ALA A 54 22.13 2.20 -16.74
CA ALA A 54 23.14 3.02 -16.06
C ALA A 54 24.49 3.00 -16.81
N ASP A 55 24.97 1.82 -17.17
CA ASP A 55 26.24 1.65 -17.88
C ASP A 55 26.21 2.31 -19.27
N ALA A 56 25.10 2.20 -20.00
CA ALA A 56 24.96 2.76 -21.35
C ALA A 56 24.79 4.28 -21.35
N THR A 57 24.13 4.83 -20.32
CA THR A 57 23.72 6.25 -20.30
C THR A 57 24.59 7.13 -19.42
N GLY A 58 25.41 6.53 -18.55
CA GLY A 58 26.17 7.22 -17.53
C GLY A 58 25.31 7.72 -16.36
N LEU A 59 24.10 7.19 -16.21
CA LEU A 59 23.18 7.56 -15.14
C LEU A 59 23.64 6.94 -13.83
N ASN A 60 23.94 7.79 -12.85
CA ASN A 60 24.26 7.36 -11.50
C ASN A 60 23.03 7.59 -10.59
N PHE A 61 22.54 6.53 -9.96
CA PHE A 61 21.40 6.59 -9.04
C PHE A 61 21.69 7.38 -7.76
N GLU A 62 22.97 7.58 -7.42
CA GLU A 62 23.35 8.47 -6.32
C GLU A 62 23.07 9.95 -6.61
N ASP A 63 23.12 10.32 -7.90
CA ASP A 63 22.88 11.68 -8.38
C ASP A 63 21.38 12.01 -8.52
N LEU A 64 20.50 11.04 -8.28
CA LEU A 64 19.05 11.24 -8.30
C LEU A 64 18.63 12.13 -7.13
N SER A 65 18.16 13.34 -7.43
CA SER A 65 17.78 14.33 -6.43
C SER A 65 16.29 14.33 -6.11
N GLU A 66 15.45 14.10 -7.11
CA GLU A 66 14.00 14.17 -6.97
C GLU A 66 13.31 13.20 -7.94
N ILE A 67 12.23 12.56 -7.46
CA ILE A 67 11.28 11.80 -8.29
C ILE A 67 9.90 12.43 -8.10
N ASN A 68 9.18 12.65 -9.19
CA ASN A 68 7.76 12.97 -9.17
C ASN A 68 6.97 12.06 -10.10
N VAL A 69 5.79 11.66 -9.66
CA VAL A 69 4.82 10.92 -10.46
C VAL A 69 3.48 11.64 -10.34
N SER A 70 2.95 12.08 -11.47
CA SER A 70 1.59 12.61 -11.59
C SER A 70 0.75 11.62 -12.36
N VAL A 71 -0.42 11.29 -11.85
CA VAL A 71 -1.39 10.43 -12.54
C VAL A 71 -2.75 11.13 -12.52
N GLU A 72 -3.33 11.32 -13.70
CA GLU A 72 -4.68 11.82 -13.88
C GLU A 72 -5.54 10.68 -14.43
N ALA A 73 -6.47 10.19 -13.60
CA ALA A 73 -7.35 9.09 -13.96
C ALA A 73 -8.78 9.48 -13.57
N PHE A 74 -9.51 10.09 -14.51
CA PHE A 74 -10.84 10.66 -14.25
C PHE A 74 -11.95 9.66 -14.62
N ASP A 75 -12.41 9.69 -15.87
CA ASP A 75 -13.63 8.98 -16.26
C ASP A 75 -13.33 7.64 -16.91
N GLY A 76 -12.21 7.54 -17.60
CA GLY A 76 -12.00 6.40 -18.47
C GLY A 76 -11.65 5.13 -17.72
N ILE A 77 -10.95 5.16 -16.56
CA ILE A 77 -10.83 3.94 -15.74
C ILE A 77 -12.20 3.47 -15.24
N SER A 78 -13.05 4.40 -14.77
CA SER A 78 -14.40 4.05 -14.31
C SER A 78 -15.27 3.50 -15.46
N LYS A 79 -15.16 4.09 -16.64
CA LYS A 79 -15.88 3.67 -17.85
C LYS A 79 -15.37 2.32 -18.37
N ALA A 80 -14.05 2.14 -18.49
CA ALA A 80 -13.43 0.88 -18.88
C ALA A 80 -13.86 -0.24 -17.92
N SER A 81 -13.83 0.02 -16.61
CA SER A 81 -14.28 -0.95 -15.61
C SER A 81 -15.78 -1.28 -15.74
N ARG A 82 -16.65 -0.28 -15.97
CA ARG A 82 -18.09 -0.50 -16.26
C ARG A 82 -18.33 -1.29 -17.54
N ASP A 83 -17.50 -1.06 -18.56
CA ASP A 83 -17.57 -1.73 -19.86
C ASP A 83 -16.87 -3.12 -19.86
N GLY A 84 -16.31 -3.55 -18.72
CA GLY A 84 -15.59 -4.83 -18.58
C GLY A 84 -14.25 -4.87 -19.33
N LYS A 85 -13.65 -3.71 -19.59
CA LYS A 85 -12.38 -3.55 -20.32
C LYS A 85 -11.25 -3.14 -19.36
N SER A 86 -10.02 -3.52 -19.71
CA SER A 86 -8.83 -2.98 -19.05
C SER A 86 -8.67 -1.49 -19.42
N PRO A 87 -8.36 -0.61 -18.44
CA PRO A 87 -8.11 0.80 -18.72
C PRO A 87 -6.86 0.96 -19.57
N LYS A 88 -6.94 1.82 -20.59
CA LYS A 88 -5.85 2.11 -21.51
C LYS A 88 -5.21 3.47 -21.23
N LEU A 89 -3.90 3.52 -21.43
CA LEU A 89 -3.09 4.71 -21.25
C LEU A 89 -3.29 5.68 -22.43
N GLY A 90 -3.60 6.94 -22.11
CA GLY A 90 -4.07 7.94 -23.07
C GLY A 90 -5.55 8.26 -22.88
N SER A 91 -6.42 7.29 -23.16
CA SER A 91 -7.87 7.49 -23.15
C SER A 91 -8.48 7.36 -21.76
N ASP A 92 -7.95 6.44 -20.93
CA ASP A 92 -8.55 6.12 -19.64
C ASP A 92 -7.82 6.69 -18.44
N PHE A 93 -6.50 6.82 -18.55
CA PHE A 93 -5.67 7.53 -17.60
C PHE A 93 -4.42 8.07 -18.29
N GLU A 94 -3.89 9.12 -17.68
CA GLU A 94 -2.70 9.82 -18.15
C GLU A 94 -1.69 9.88 -17.02
N PHE A 95 -0.41 9.96 -17.38
CA PHE A 95 0.68 10.02 -16.40
C PHE A 95 1.81 10.91 -16.89
N VAL A 96 2.54 11.44 -15.91
CA VAL A 96 3.85 12.04 -16.11
C VAL A 96 4.76 11.56 -15.00
N PHE A 97 5.78 10.82 -15.37
CA PHE A 97 6.93 10.55 -14.53
C PHE A 97 7.98 11.64 -14.75
N SER A 98 8.62 12.12 -13.69
CA SER A 98 9.81 12.95 -13.82
C SER A 98 10.86 12.61 -12.78
N ALA A 99 12.12 12.67 -13.21
CA ALA A 99 13.28 12.50 -12.37
C ALA A 99 14.20 13.69 -12.56
N LYS A 100 14.74 14.23 -11.46
CA LYS A 100 15.79 15.24 -11.47
C LYS A 100 17.08 14.56 -11.04
N VAL A 101 18.10 14.68 -11.85
CA VAL A 101 19.42 14.07 -11.63
C VAL A 101 20.46 15.17 -11.66
N ARG A 102 21.42 15.13 -10.73
CA ARG A 102 22.55 16.04 -10.71
C ARG A 102 23.47 15.74 -11.91
N GLY A 103 23.98 16.79 -12.54
CA GLY A 103 24.85 16.67 -13.70
C GLY A 103 24.12 16.58 -15.04
N GLU A 104 24.90 16.35 -16.08
CA GLU A 104 24.44 16.26 -17.47
C GLU A 104 24.17 14.81 -17.86
N ILE A 105 22.95 14.53 -18.31
CA ILE A 105 22.60 13.27 -18.94
C ILE A 105 22.74 13.45 -20.46
N ASP A 106 23.59 12.61 -21.06
CA ASP A 106 23.74 12.56 -22.51
C ASP A 106 22.46 12.00 -23.14
N ALA A 107 21.59 12.90 -23.59
CA ALA A 107 20.33 12.55 -24.23
C ALA A 107 20.51 11.67 -25.46
N LYS A 108 21.64 11.79 -26.18
CA LYS A 108 21.92 10.98 -27.35
C LYS A 108 22.16 9.53 -26.96
N LYS A 109 22.93 9.28 -25.89
CA LYS A 109 23.16 7.93 -25.37
C LYS A 109 21.88 7.31 -24.81
N MET A 110 21.12 8.09 -24.03
CA MET A 110 19.82 7.66 -23.49
C MET A 110 18.85 7.26 -24.61
N PHE A 111 18.71 8.09 -25.64
CA PHE A 111 17.82 7.78 -26.76
C PHE A 111 18.35 6.65 -27.64
N SER A 112 19.66 6.51 -27.80
CA SER A 112 20.25 5.35 -28.48
C SER A 112 19.88 4.05 -27.76
N PHE A 113 20.06 4.00 -26.44
CA PHE A 113 19.68 2.83 -25.64
C PHE A 113 18.20 2.46 -25.82
N MET A 114 17.30 3.44 -25.75
CA MET A 114 15.87 3.21 -26.00
C MET A 114 15.59 2.68 -27.41
N LEU A 115 16.28 3.20 -28.42
CA LEU A 115 16.13 2.79 -29.82
C LEU A 115 16.70 1.38 -30.07
N ASP A 116 17.78 1.02 -29.38
CA ASP A 116 18.40 -0.31 -29.49
C ASP A 116 17.47 -1.37 -28.88
N LYS A 117 16.88 -1.12 -27.70
CA LYS A 117 15.84 -1.99 -27.12
C LYS A 117 14.60 -2.11 -28.02
N LEU A 118 14.16 -1.01 -28.61
CA LEU A 118 13.05 -1.04 -29.56
C LEU A 118 13.38 -1.86 -30.82
N GLU A 119 14.61 -1.79 -31.33
CA GLU A 119 15.04 -2.61 -32.47
C GLU A 119 15.10 -4.10 -32.11
N GLU A 120 15.52 -4.45 -30.89
CA GLU A 120 15.49 -5.82 -30.39
C GLU A 120 14.06 -6.39 -30.35
N GLU A 121 13.07 -5.60 -29.94
CA GLU A 121 11.68 -6.04 -29.80
C GLU A 121 10.84 -5.96 -31.08
N LYS A 122 10.98 -4.88 -31.85
CA LYS A 122 10.09 -4.53 -32.97
C LYS A 122 10.81 -4.48 -34.33
N GLY A 123 12.14 -4.53 -34.32
CA GLY A 123 12.96 -4.52 -35.52
C GLY A 123 13.31 -3.12 -36.04
N LYS A 124 14.23 -3.11 -37.00
CA LYS A 124 14.89 -1.90 -37.53
C LYS A 124 13.93 -0.87 -38.16
N ALA A 125 12.86 -1.33 -38.79
CA ALA A 125 11.92 -0.44 -39.46
C ALA A 125 11.21 0.49 -38.45
N ASP A 126 10.78 -0.06 -37.31
CA ASP A 126 10.09 0.69 -36.26
C ASP A 126 11.05 1.56 -35.45
N ARG A 127 12.29 1.09 -35.21
CA ARG A 127 13.38 1.93 -34.72
C ARG A 127 13.53 3.21 -35.54
N MET A 128 13.62 3.09 -36.87
CA MET A 128 13.79 4.24 -37.76
C MET A 128 12.61 5.22 -37.72
N LYS A 129 11.39 4.75 -37.41
CA LYS A 129 10.23 5.63 -37.22
C LYS A 129 10.39 6.47 -35.95
N VAL A 130 10.76 5.83 -34.83
CA VAL A 130 10.94 6.53 -33.54
C VAL A 130 12.14 7.45 -33.58
N GLU A 131 13.25 7.06 -34.20
CA GLU A 131 14.45 7.89 -34.32
C GLU A 131 14.18 9.23 -35.01
N LYS A 132 13.28 9.24 -36.02
CA LYS A 132 12.86 10.48 -36.71
C LYS A 132 12.08 11.45 -35.83
N THR A 133 11.55 11.00 -34.71
CA THR A 133 10.81 11.86 -33.76
C THR A 133 11.73 12.62 -32.82
N ILE A 134 13.04 12.31 -32.82
CA ILE A 134 14.00 12.99 -31.96
C ILE A 134 14.05 14.47 -32.34
N THR A 135 13.81 15.33 -31.36
CA THR A 135 13.87 16.78 -31.51
C THR A 135 14.79 17.37 -30.44
N LYS A 136 15.55 18.40 -30.83
CA LYS A 136 16.39 19.19 -29.92
C LYS A 136 16.02 20.66 -30.04
N LYS A 137 15.67 21.29 -28.91
CA LYS A 137 15.33 22.72 -28.80
C LYS A 137 16.07 23.29 -27.59
N GLY A 138 17.09 24.12 -27.84
CA GLY A 138 17.96 24.66 -26.78
C GLY A 138 18.57 23.53 -25.94
N ASN A 139 18.37 23.60 -24.62
CA ASN A 139 18.84 22.62 -23.64
C ASN A 139 17.90 21.42 -23.46
N SER A 140 16.85 21.31 -24.28
CA SER A 140 15.90 20.21 -24.21
C SER A 140 16.02 19.30 -25.43
N SER A 141 16.17 18.01 -25.19
CA SER A 141 16.08 16.96 -26.20
C SER A 141 14.86 16.09 -25.88
N SER A 142 14.13 15.62 -26.89
CA SER A 142 13.00 14.72 -26.69
C SER A 142 12.87 13.70 -27.79
N ILE A 143 12.35 12.53 -27.45
CA ILE A 143 12.00 11.43 -28.35
C ILE A 143 10.54 11.05 -28.08
N THR A 144 9.81 10.70 -29.14
CA THR A 144 8.38 10.35 -29.04
C THR A 144 8.17 8.98 -29.66
N VAL A 145 7.62 8.04 -28.89
CA VAL A 145 7.23 6.72 -29.37
C VAL A 145 5.76 6.81 -29.85
N PRO A 146 5.49 6.64 -31.15
CA PRO A 146 4.14 6.66 -31.68
C PRO A 146 3.28 5.55 -31.09
N VAL A 147 1.99 5.84 -30.87
CA VAL A 147 1.03 4.88 -30.29
C VAL A 147 0.96 3.55 -31.04
N GLU A 148 1.17 3.55 -32.37
CA GLU A 148 1.17 2.34 -33.20
C GLU A 148 2.28 1.33 -32.84
N LEU A 149 3.34 1.79 -32.15
CA LEU A 149 4.45 0.96 -31.70
C LEU A 149 4.34 0.57 -30.22
N LEU A 150 3.37 1.17 -29.53
CA LEU A 150 3.07 0.87 -28.14
C LEU A 150 2.14 -0.35 -28.08
N GLY A 151 2.24 -1.13 -27.00
CA GLY A 151 1.42 -2.34 -26.81
C GLY A 151 -0.08 -2.04 -26.70
N ASP A 152 -0.89 -3.10 -26.61
CA ASP A 152 -2.37 -3.01 -26.56
C ASP A 152 -2.91 -2.19 -25.36
N ASP A 153 -2.07 -1.94 -24.36
CA ASP A 153 -2.36 -1.12 -23.18
C ASP A 153 -2.46 0.38 -23.49
N PHE A 154 -2.08 0.82 -24.69
CA PHE A 154 -2.21 2.20 -25.15
C PHE A 154 -3.41 2.34 -26.10
N SER A 155 -4.14 3.45 -25.98
CA SER A 155 -5.39 3.67 -26.74
C SER A 155 -5.20 4.51 -27.99
N ASP A 156 -4.56 5.67 -27.84
CA ASP A 156 -4.65 6.77 -28.81
C ASP A 156 -3.55 7.83 -28.66
N SER A 157 -2.61 7.64 -27.75
CA SER A 157 -1.66 8.68 -27.37
C SER A 157 -0.22 8.19 -27.46
N ASP A 158 0.61 8.98 -28.12
CA ASP A 158 2.06 8.78 -28.15
C ASP A 158 2.67 8.95 -26.75
N VAL A 159 3.83 8.35 -26.53
CA VAL A 159 4.61 8.56 -25.30
C VAL A 159 5.84 9.39 -25.62
N LYS A 160 6.05 10.46 -24.87
CA LYS A 160 7.19 11.35 -25.02
C LYS A 160 8.14 11.22 -23.84
N CYS A 161 9.41 11.02 -24.14
CA CYS A 161 10.51 11.20 -23.20
C CYS A 161 11.25 12.50 -23.53
N SER A 162 11.48 13.36 -22.54
CA SER A 162 12.25 14.58 -22.69
C SER A 162 13.29 14.72 -21.60
N ILE A 163 14.48 15.19 -21.98
CA ILE A 163 15.58 15.50 -21.10
C ILE A 163 15.85 16.99 -21.25
N ASN A 164 15.75 17.74 -20.16
CA ASN A 164 16.02 19.17 -20.12
C ASN A 164 17.14 19.45 -19.11
N MET A 165 18.17 20.16 -19.54
CA MET A 165 19.25 20.59 -18.68
C MET A 165 18.99 21.99 -18.12
N ASP A 166 18.98 22.09 -16.79
CA ASP A 166 18.79 23.35 -16.08
C ASP A 166 19.62 23.38 -14.78
N GLY A 167 20.37 24.45 -14.57
CA GLY A 167 21.06 24.74 -13.30
C GLY A 167 22.01 23.64 -12.79
N GLY A 168 22.67 22.88 -13.68
CA GLY A 168 23.54 21.76 -13.28
C GLY A 168 22.79 20.46 -12.97
N TYR A 169 21.51 20.39 -13.32
CA TYR A 169 20.68 19.19 -13.25
C TYR A 169 20.12 18.83 -14.61
N SER A 170 19.88 17.55 -14.81
CA SER A 170 19.09 17.01 -15.91
C SER A 170 17.74 16.57 -15.40
N LYS A 171 16.68 17.14 -15.96
CA LYS A 171 15.30 16.75 -15.69
C LYS A 171 14.81 15.83 -16.80
N ILE A 172 14.64 14.56 -16.47
CA ILE A 172 13.98 13.58 -17.33
C ILE A 172 12.48 13.66 -17.06
N LYS A 173 11.67 13.71 -18.11
CA LYS A 173 10.21 13.55 -18.03
C LYS A 173 9.77 12.48 -19.03
N VAL A 174 8.87 11.60 -18.63
CA VAL A 174 8.22 10.62 -19.48
C VAL A 174 6.72 10.72 -19.27
N GLY A 175 5.95 10.85 -20.34
CA GLY A 175 4.49 10.95 -20.25
C GLY A 175 3.86 11.27 -21.60
N LEU A 176 2.59 11.66 -21.59
CA LEU A 176 1.87 12.01 -22.81
C LEU A 176 2.27 13.42 -23.28
N PRO A 177 2.53 13.66 -24.58
CA PRO A 177 3.04 14.93 -25.10
C PRO A 177 2.26 16.18 -24.65
N GLY A 178 0.92 16.12 -24.63
CA GLY A 178 0.05 17.24 -24.23
C GLY A 178 0.03 17.52 -22.72
N LYS A 179 0.66 16.65 -21.94
CA LYS A 179 0.59 16.57 -20.48
C LYS A 179 1.96 16.72 -19.82
N MET A 180 3.03 16.82 -20.59
CA MET A 180 4.42 17.01 -20.10
C MET A 180 4.64 18.26 -19.21
N GLU A 181 3.71 19.21 -19.22
CA GLU A 181 3.71 20.41 -18.37
C GLU A 181 2.85 20.27 -17.10
N LEU A 182 2.25 19.11 -16.83
CA LEU A 182 1.61 18.84 -15.53
C LEU A 182 2.62 19.14 -14.42
N SER A 183 2.27 20.10 -13.58
CA SER A 183 3.13 20.62 -12.52
C SER A 183 2.54 20.37 -11.15
N ASN A 184 3.44 20.15 -10.19
CA ASN A 184 3.16 19.97 -8.76
C ASN A 184 2.39 21.16 -8.16
N ALA A 185 2.39 22.32 -8.83
CA ALA A 185 1.77 23.56 -8.36
C ALA A 185 0.23 23.54 -8.37
N SER A 186 -0.39 22.46 -8.84
CA SER A 186 -1.84 22.36 -8.99
C SER A 186 -2.58 21.91 -7.71
N LEU A 187 -1.88 21.45 -6.68
CA LEU A 187 -2.47 21.00 -5.41
C LEU A 187 -2.10 21.95 -4.25
N ALA A 188 -3.11 22.42 -3.55
CA ALA A 188 -2.97 23.25 -2.35
C ALA A 188 -2.25 22.51 -1.22
N CYS A 189 -2.50 21.20 -1.05
CA CYS A 189 -1.80 20.38 -0.06
C CYS A 189 -0.28 20.38 -0.29
N LEU A 190 0.18 20.18 -1.53
CA LEU A 190 1.62 20.18 -1.85
C LEU A 190 2.29 21.53 -1.59
N SER A 191 1.54 22.62 -1.79
CA SER A 191 2.03 23.98 -1.53
C SER A 191 2.10 24.30 -0.04
N ALA A 192 1.26 23.64 0.77
CA ALA A 192 1.11 23.92 2.20
C ALA A 192 1.99 23.02 3.09
N MET A 193 2.34 21.83 2.63
CA MET A 193 3.26 20.93 3.31
C MET A 193 4.71 21.42 3.16
N ALA A 194 5.65 20.80 3.87
CA ALA A 194 7.09 21.07 3.71
C ALA A 194 7.50 20.95 2.23
N LYS A 195 8.66 21.49 1.85
CA LYS A 195 9.18 21.34 0.47
C LYS A 195 10.33 20.35 0.40
N ASP A 196 11.21 20.41 1.37
CA ASP A 196 12.42 19.60 1.44
C ASP A 196 12.27 18.43 2.40
N ARG A 197 13.15 17.44 2.21
CA ARG A 197 13.31 16.27 3.07
C ARG A 197 12.05 15.45 3.25
N GLN A 198 11.24 15.31 2.20
CA GLN A 198 9.94 14.67 2.32
C GLN A 198 9.62 13.67 1.22
N ILE A 199 8.80 12.69 1.61
CA ILE A 199 8.07 11.80 0.73
C ILE A 199 6.61 12.18 0.83
N THR A 200 6.02 12.65 -0.25
CA THR A 200 4.71 13.26 -0.25
C THR A 200 3.80 12.58 -1.25
N PHE A 201 2.63 12.18 -0.79
CA PHE A 201 1.50 11.74 -1.58
C PHE A 201 0.38 12.76 -1.47
N ALA A 202 -0.20 13.19 -2.58
CA ALA A 202 -1.36 14.06 -2.59
C ALA A 202 -2.40 13.62 -3.61
N LEU A 203 -3.66 13.83 -3.28
CA LEU A 203 -4.82 13.39 -4.03
C LEU A 203 -5.85 14.50 -4.10
N LYS A 204 -6.28 14.87 -5.29
CA LYS A 204 -7.48 15.69 -5.48
C LYS A 204 -8.72 14.82 -5.38
N VAL A 205 -9.71 15.31 -4.65
CA VAL A 205 -10.99 14.66 -4.40
C VAL A 205 -12.09 15.36 -5.18
N ASP A 206 -12.82 14.62 -6.00
CA ASP A 206 -14.01 15.14 -6.68
C ASP A 206 -15.12 15.44 -5.65
N PRO A 207 -15.72 16.65 -5.63
CA PRO A 207 -16.78 16.97 -4.68
C PRO A 207 -17.99 16.04 -4.73
N SER A 208 -18.29 15.44 -5.90
CA SER A 208 -19.39 14.48 -6.08
C SER A 208 -19.23 13.21 -5.24
N VAL A 209 -18.00 12.92 -4.78
CA VAL A 209 -17.73 11.85 -3.80
C VAL A 209 -18.67 11.97 -2.60
N TRP A 210 -18.84 13.18 -2.11
CA TRP A 210 -19.54 13.46 -0.87
C TRP A 210 -21.06 13.57 -1.03
N GLU A 211 -21.57 13.56 -2.26
CA GLU A 211 -23.01 13.55 -2.53
C GLU A 211 -23.58 12.13 -2.63
N ARG A 212 -22.73 11.11 -2.53
CA ARG A 212 -23.17 9.72 -2.57
C ARG A 212 -23.95 9.33 -1.30
N PRO A 213 -24.92 8.42 -1.40
CA PRO A 213 -25.76 8.02 -0.27
C PRO A 213 -25.00 7.57 0.97
N GLU A 214 -23.81 6.98 0.81
CA GLU A 214 -22.94 6.51 1.89
C GLU A 214 -22.40 7.64 2.78
N PHE A 215 -22.31 8.86 2.23
CA PHE A 215 -21.87 10.07 2.94
C PHE A 215 -23.02 11.01 3.29
N ASN A 216 -24.26 10.65 2.93
CA ASN A 216 -25.43 11.45 3.26
C ASN A 216 -25.81 11.31 4.74
N SER A 217 -26.32 12.39 5.30
CA SER A 217 -26.65 12.57 6.72
C SER A 217 -27.87 11.77 7.22
N GLN A 218 -28.34 10.75 6.49
CA GLN A 218 -29.44 9.90 6.95
C GLN A 218 -29.01 8.98 8.11
N GLN A 219 -29.03 9.57 9.32
CA GLN A 219 -29.46 9.03 10.62
C GLN A 219 -28.98 7.65 11.14
N GLN A 220 -27.90 7.04 10.64
CA GLN A 220 -27.38 5.80 11.26
C GLN A 220 -25.98 5.89 11.87
N ASN A 221 -25.25 6.99 11.69
CA ASN A 221 -23.95 7.16 12.34
C ASN A 221 -23.80 8.53 13.03
N PRO A 222 -23.95 8.59 14.36
CA PRO A 222 -23.80 9.81 15.15
C PRO A 222 -22.46 10.54 14.94
N LEU A 223 -21.39 9.84 14.54
CA LEU A 223 -20.08 10.44 14.23
C LEU A 223 -20.14 11.43 13.05
N PHE A 224 -21.08 11.25 12.12
CA PHE A 224 -21.15 12.05 10.90
C PHE A 224 -22.26 13.11 10.89
N ALA A 225 -23.19 13.07 11.85
CA ALA A 225 -24.37 13.95 11.88
C ALA A 225 -24.02 15.44 12.03
N GLY A 226 -22.90 15.79 12.66
CA GLY A 226 -22.34 17.16 12.74
C GLY A 226 -21.20 17.44 11.77
N LEU A 227 -20.76 16.43 11.00
CA LEU A 227 -19.52 16.45 10.22
C LEU A 227 -19.78 16.43 8.71
N ALA A 228 -20.97 16.02 8.28
CA ALA A 228 -21.33 15.87 6.87
C ALA A 228 -21.03 17.13 6.04
N ASN A 229 -21.30 18.32 6.58
CA ASN A 229 -21.03 19.58 5.87
C ASN A 229 -19.54 19.88 5.72
N SER A 230 -18.74 19.56 6.74
CA SER A 230 -17.29 19.77 6.74
C SER A 230 -16.59 18.76 5.82
N VAL A 231 -17.06 17.51 5.82
CA VAL A 231 -16.57 16.45 4.93
C VAL A 231 -16.91 16.75 3.46
N LYS A 232 -18.11 17.24 3.17
CA LYS A 232 -18.46 17.80 1.84
C LYS A 232 -17.57 18.96 1.40
N GLY A 233 -16.86 19.57 2.34
CA GLY A 233 -15.87 20.60 2.09
C GLY A 233 -14.53 20.10 1.57
N ILE A 234 -14.18 18.83 1.73
CA ILE A 234 -12.86 18.30 1.38
C ILE A 234 -12.62 18.35 -0.13
N ARG A 235 -11.43 18.80 -0.52
CA ARG A 235 -11.00 18.95 -1.93
C ARG A 235 -9.70 18.23 -2.23
N GLU A 236 -8.80 18.14 -1.25
CA GLU A 236 -7.55 17.43 -1.43
C GLU A 236 -7.14 16.73 -0.14
N PHE A 237 -6.45 15.61 -0.28
CA PHE A 237 -5.74 14.92 0.80
C PHE A 237 -4.25 14.90 0.49
N GLY A 238 -3.43 15.20 1.48
CA GLY A 238 -1.99 15.06 1.46
C GLY A 238 -1.53 14.17 2.61
N LEU A 239 -0.57 13.30 2.33
CA LEU A 239 0.17 12.51 3.30
C LEU A 239 1.65 12.74 3.03
N SER A 240 2.40 13.17 4.04
CA SER A 240 3.83 13.43 3.92
C SER A 240 4.61 12.79 5.07
N VAL A 241 5.78 12.26 4.74
CA VAL A 241 6.80 11.82 5.69
C VAL A 241 7.98 12.76 5.55
N SER A 242 8.28 13.54 6.57
CA SER A 242 9.37 14.51 6.63
C SER A 242 10.55 13.99 7.47
N PHE A 243 11.75 13.97 6.89
CA PHE A 243 12.99 13.55 7.53
C PHE A 243 13.69 14.78 8.12
N ARG A 244 13.72 14.89 9.45
CA ARG A 244 14.30 16.02 10.17
C ARG A 244 15.69 15.65 10.69
N GLU A 245 16.33 16.55 11.43
CA GLU A 245 17.65 16.25 12.01
C GLU A 245 17.56 15.14 13.07
N GLU A 246 16.53 15.18 13.92
CA GLU A 246 16.43 14.29 15.09
C GLU A 246 15.13 13.46 15.10
N SER A 247 14.26 13.61 14.09
CA SER A 247 12.94 12.97 14.08
C SER A 247 12.40 12.72 12.67
N LEU A 248 11.40 11.82 12.60
CA LEU A 248 10.56 11.62 11.43
C LEU A 248 9.19 12.25 11.69
N GLY A 249 8.82 13.24 10.88
CA GLY A 249 7.49 13.84 10.94
C GLY A 249 6.52 13.12 10.01
N LEU A 250 5.41 12.60 10.53
CA LEU A 250 4.26 12.17 9.73
C LEU A 250 3.25 13.32 9.69
N GLU A 251 2.82 13.72 8.49
CA GLU A 251 1.87 14.81 8.29
C GLU A 251 0.71 14.37 7.39
N ILE A 252 -0.51 14.57 7.87
CA ILE A 252 -1.73 14.51 7.07
C ILE A 252 -2.21 15.95 6.87
N CYS A 253 -2.43 16.34 5.62
CA CYS A 253 -2.99 17.63 5.24
C CYS A 253 -4.32 17.41 4.51
N VAL A 254 -5.37 18.13 4.91
CA VAL A 254 -6.68 18.11 4.24
C VAL A 254 -7.01 19.52 3.79
N ASN A 255 -7.05 19.75 2.47
CA ASN A 255 -7.50 21.02 1.92
C ASN A 255 -9.02 21.01 1.73
N CYS A 256 -9.66 22.11 2.11
CA CYS A 256 -11.10 22.28 2.03
C CYS A 256 -11.50 23.42 1.08
N LYS A 257 -12.76 23.42 0.65
CA LYS A 257 -13.36 24.49 -0.16
C LYS A 257 -13.31 25.85 0.56
N ASP A 258 -13.50 25.84 1.88
CA ASP A 258 -13.58 27.02 2.74
C ASP A 258 -13.03 26.73 4.15
N THR A 259 -12.78 27.80 4.89
CA THR A 259 -12.24 27.77 6.26
C THR A 259 -13.22 27.16 7.26
N GLN A 260 -14.53 27.26 7.06
CA GLN A 260 -15.52 26.70 7.99
C GLN A 260 -15.47 25.18 7.99
N SER A 261 -15.36 24.60 6.79
CA SER A 261 -15.17 23.16 6.60
C SER A 261 -13.88 22.68 7.24
N ALA A 262 -12.78 23.43 7.06
CA ALA A 262 -11.48 23.13 7.69
C ALA A 262 -11.57 23.18 9.22
N LEU A 263 -12.16 24.25 9.79
CA LEU A 263 -12.35 24.37 11.24
C LEU A 263 -13.18 23.22 11.80
N GLY A 264 -14.27 22.83 11.12
CA GLY A 264 -15.11 21.71 11.54
C GLY A 264 -14.36 20.38 11.56
N LEU A 265 -13.56 20.09 10.52
CA LEU A 265 -12.71 18.88 10.48
C LEU A 265 -11.62 18.92 11.56
N TRP A 266 -10.99 20.08 11.78
CA TRP A 266 -9.99 20.26 12.83
C TRP A 266 -10.57 20.01 14.23
N THR A 267 -11.78 20.49 14.51
CA THR A 267 -12.47 20.22 15.78
C THR A 267 -12.69 18.73 16.00
N VAL A 268 -13.02 17.98 14.95
CA VAL A 268 -13.13 16.51 15.02
C VAL A 268 -11.77 15.86 15.28
N ALA A 269 -10.73 16.29 14.59
CA ALA A 269 -9.38 15.77 14.81
C ALA A 269 -8.91 16.01 16.27
N GLN A 270 -9.16 17.21 16.81
CA GLN A 270 -8.88 17.53 18.22
C GLN A 270 -9.71 16.68 19.19
N GLY A 271 -11.01 16.54 18.95
CA GLY A 271 -11.89 15.70 19.78
C GLY A 271 -11.48 14.23 19.78
N GLY A 272 -11.15 13.68 18.61
CA GLY A 272 -10.65 12.31 18.45
C GLY A 272 -9.33 12.08 19.19
N LEU A 273 -8.39 13.03 19.09
CA LEU A 273 -7.13 12.97 19.84
C LEU A 273 -7.38 12.99 21.36
N GLY A 274 -8.26 13.86 21.84
CA GLY A 274 -8.62 13.92 23.26
C GLY A 274 -9.25 12.61 23.75
N MET A 275 -10.17 12.02 22.97
CA MET A 275 -10.77 10.73 23.30
C MET A 275 -9.75 9.58 23.30
N ALA A 276 -8.80 9.57 22.36
CA ALA A 276 -7.73 8.58 22.32
C ALA A 276 -6.82 8.69 23.56
N GLN A 277 -6.45 9.92 23.95
CA GLN A 277 -5.66 10.16 25.16
C GLN A 277 -6.41 9.74 26.43
N LEU A 278 -7.72 9.99 26.50
CA LEU A 278 -8.56 9.57 27.64
C LEU A 278 -8.73 8.06 27.73
N ALA A 279 -8.98 7.39 26.60
CA ALA A 279 -9.14 5.93 26.56
C ALA A 279 -7.88 5.22 27.09
N MET A 280 -6.70 5.69 26.66
CA MET A 280 -5.41 5.14 27.09
C MET A 280 -5.14 5.39 28.59
N ALA A 281 -5.57 6.55 29.11
CA ALA A 281 -5.46 6.84 30.53
C ALA A 281 -6.37 5.95 31.40
N GLN A 282 -7.49 5.44 30.85
CA GLN A 282 -8.42 4.56 31.57
C GLN A 282 -7.96 3.10 31.61
N GLU A 283 -7.12 2.66 30.69
CA GLU A 283 -6.59 1.27 30.64
C GLU A 283 -5.43 1.02 31.63
N GLY A 284 -5.08 2.00 32.47
CA GLY A 284 -4.05 1.83 33.52
C GLY A 284 -2.61 1.75 32.99
N GLY A 285 -2.42 1.85 31.67
CA GLY A 285 -1.11 1.97 31.02
C GLY A 285 -0.68 3.43 30.88
N GLN A 286 0.63 3.68 30.79
CA GLN A 286 1.16 4.98 30.41
C GLN A 286 0.94 5.15 28.90
N ALA A 287 0.24 6.22 28.49
CA ALA A 287 0.03 6.49 27.07
C ALA A 287 1.40 6.62 26.34
N PRO A 288 1.58 5.96 25.18
CA PRO A 288 2.83 6.07 24.42
C PRO A 288 3.24 7.52 24.22
N ALA A 289 4.52 7.84 24.40
CA ALA A 289 5.02 9.22 24.35
C ALA A 289 4.65 9.90 23.02
N ILE A 290 4.55 9.13 21.94
CA ILE A 290 4.16 9.56 20.60
C ILE A 290 2.77 10.23 20.56
N LEU A 291 1.81 9.82 21.41
CA LEU A 291 0.47 10.43 21.45
C LEU A 291 0.51 11.88 21.95
N SER A 292 1.48 12.23 22.79
CA SER A 292 1.67 13.61 23.26
C SER A 292 2.26 14.53 22.17
N ARG A 293 2.89 13.94 21.14
CA ARG A 293 3.48 14.65 20.00
C ARG A 293 2.53 14.80 18.81
N VAL A 294 1.31 14.26 18.90
CA VAL A 294 0.27 14.51 17.90
C VAL A 294 -0.22 15.95 18.03
N LYS A 295 -0.02 16.74 16.99
CA LYS A 295 -0.49 18.12 16.90
C LYS A 295 -1.50 18.21 15.78
N THR A 296 -2.64 18.85 16.02
CA THR A 296 -3.56 19.20 14.93
C THR A 296 -3.74 20.71 14.83
N GLN A 297 -3.81 21.21 13.61
CA GLN A 297 -3.87 22.64 13.32
C GLN A 297 -4.82 22.90 12.15
N ALA A 298 -5.64 23.95 12.25
CA ALA A 298 -6.29 24.53 11.07
C ALA A 298 -5.53 25.80 10.67
N ALA A 299 -5.19 25.93 9.40
CA ALA A 299 -4.65 27.16 8.83
C ALA A 299 -5.33 27.45 7.49
N GLU A 300 -6.04 28.58 7.42
CA GLU A 300 -6.86 28.97 6.27
C GLU A 300 -7.88 27.88 5.86
N LYS A 301 -7.61 27.18 4.76
CA LYS A 301 -8.43 26.10 4.22
C LYS A 301 -7.84 24.70 4.47
N ASN A 302 -6.69 24.63 5.14
CA ASN A 302 -5.96 23.41 5.39
C ASN A 302 -6.13 22.95 6.83
N VAL A 303 -6.27 21.64 7.00
CA VAL A 303 -6.26 20.97 8.30
C VAL A 303 -5.06 20.04 8.32
N PHE A 304 -4.24 20.17 9.36
CA PHE A 304 -3.05 19.37 9.55
C PHE A 304 -3.23 18.46 10.77
N VAL A 305 -2.78 17.22 10.63
CA VAL A 305 -2.47 16.32 11.74
C VAL A 305 -1.01 15.92 11.58
N ARG A 306 -0.18 16.28 12.56
CA ARG A 306 1.26 16.09 12.54
C ARG A 306 1.67 15.24 13.73
N VAL A 307 2.55 14.28 13.50
CA VAL A 307 3.14 13.43 14.54
C VAL A 307 4.64 13.45 14.35
N GLU A 308 5.38 13.67 15.43
CA GLU A 308 6.83 13.54 15.43
C GLU A 308 7.21 12.20 16.07
N ILE A 309 7.85 11.37 15.28
CA ILE A 309 8.38 10.06 15.65
C ILE A 309 9.87 10.25 15.95
N LEU A 310 10.25 9.97 17.19
CA LEU A 310 11.62 9.98 17.65
C LEU A 310 12.25 8.59 17.48
N GLU A 311 13.57 8.49 17.60
CA GLU A 311 14.25 7.19 17.56
C GLU A 311 13.74 6.24 18.66
N GLU A 312 13.48 6.78 19.85
CA GLU A 312 12.95 6.05 21.00
C GLU A 312 11.60 5.39 20.68
N ASP A 313 10.76 6.07 19.89
CA ASP A 313 9.47 5.53 19.45
C ASP A 313 9.63 4.36 18.50
N LEU A 314 10.66 4.35 17.65
CA LEU A 314 10.92 3.20 16.78
C LEU A 314 11.23 1.96 17.63
N ASN A 315 12.02 2.11 18.69
CA ASN A 315 12.32 1.01 19.60
C ASN A 315 11.07 0.56 20.38
N GLU A 316 10.22 1.50 20.80
CA GLU A 316 8.94 1.19 21.46
C GLU A 316 7.98 0.48 20.49
N LEU A 317 7.85 0.95 19.25
CA LEU A 317 7.02 0.34 18.19
C LEU A 317 7.56 -1.03 17.73
N GLU A 318 8.88 -1.23 17.71
CA GLU A 318 9.52 -2.53 17.48
C GLU A 318 9.19 -3.50 18.61
N SER A 319 9.24 -3.04 19.86
CA SER A 319 8.86 -3.85 21.03
C SER A 319 7.37 -4.22 21.04
N MET A 320 6.54 -3.35 20.44
CA MET A 320 5.10 -3.56 20.25
C MET A 320 4.77 -4.31 18.95
N GLN A 321 5.76 -4.72 18.14
CA GLN A 321 5.61 -5.44 16.87
C GLN A 321 4.73 -4.71 15.82
N ILE A 322 4.67 -3.38 15.89
CA ILE A 322 3.88 -2.53 14.98
C ILE A 322 4.61 -2.30 13.64
N ILE A 323 5.95 -2.43 13.64
CA ILE A 323 6.81 -2.32 12.46
C ILE A 323 7.31 -3.74 12.09
N PRO A 324 7.28 -4.15 10.81
CA PRO A 324 7.90 -5.40 10.38
C PRO A 324 9.41 -5.34 10.65
N GLN A 325 9.94 -6.29 11.43
CA GLN A 325 11.38 -6.34 11.73
C GLN A 325 12.19 -6.54 10.44
N SER A 326 13.03 -5.57 10.08
CA SER A 326 14.01 -5.71 9.00
C SER A 326 15.27 -6.43 9.51
N GLY A 327 15.91 -7.21 8.64
CA GLY A 327 17.31 -7.56 8.81
C GLY A 327 17.64 -8.84 9.58
N LYS A 328 17.25 -10.00 9.04
CA LYS A 328 18.27 -11.05 8.82
C LYS A 328 18.24 -11.44 7.36
N SER A 329 19.25 -11.00 6.62
CA SER A 329 19.65 -11.68 5.40
C SER A 329 19.89 -13.16 5.74
N ARG A 330 19.31 -14.07 4.96
CA ARG A 330 19.70 -15.49 5.04
C ARG A 330 19.64 -16.16 3.67
N GLY A 331 20.48 -15.66 2.78
CA GLY A 331 21.21 -16.53 1.87
C GLY A 331 22.34 -17.23 2.62
N GLN A 332 21.99 -18.17 3.52
CA GLN A 332 22.77 -19.37 3.90
C GLN A 332 22.08 -20.08 5.08
N SER A 333 21.55 -21.27 4.79
CA SER A 333 20.89 -22.24 5.67
C SER A 333 19.61 -21.77 6.37
N THR A 334 18.49 -22.29 5.88
CA THR A 334 17.18 -22.38 6.54
C THR A 334 17.30 -22.97 7.94
N GLU A 335 17.37 -22.11 8.95
CA GLU A 335 16.68 -22.37 10.20
C GLU A 335 15.59 -21.30 10.28
N LEU A 336 14.36 -21.75 10.01
CA LEU A 336 13.13 -20.97 10.14
C LEU A 336 13.08 -20.39 11.56
N LYS A 337 12.83 -19.08 11.70
CA LYS A 337 12.29 -18.55 12.97
C LYS A 337 10.89 -19.14 13.08
N VAL A 338 10.80 -20.26 13.78
CA VAL A 338 9.57 -20.99 14.08
C VAL A 338 8.71 -20.11 15.00
N ASP A 339 7.45 -19.88 14.63
CA ASP A 339 6.46 -19.19 15.47
C ASP A 339 6.42 -19.85 16.86
N PRO A 340 6.36 -19.09 17.96
CA PRO A 340 6.46 -19.65 19.32
C PRO A 340 5.32 -20.61 19.68
N LEU A 341 4.24 -20.66 18.89
CA LEU A 341 3.17 -21.64 19.06
C LEU A 341 3.48 -23.00 18.43
N ILE A 342 4.36 -23.06 17.43
CA ILE A 342 4.72 -24.31 16.78
C ILE A 342 5.40 -25.24 17.79
N GLY A 343 4.94 -26.49 17.83
CA GLY A 343 5.34 -27.51 18.80
C GLY A 343 4.54 -27.46 20.12
N LYS A 344 3.72 -26.44 20.37
CA LYS A 344 2.84 -26.38 21.55
C LYS A 344 1.49 -27.03 21.27
N LYS A 345 0.84 -27.52 22.33
CA LYS A 345 -0.56 -27.94 22.27
C LYS A 345 -1.44 -26.77 21.88
N ALA A 346 -2.34 -26.99 20.93
CA ALA A 346 -3.30 -26.01 20.50
C ALA A 346 -4.22 -25.60 21.67
N PRO A 347 -4.37 -24.29 21.95
CA PRO A 347 -5.33 -23.81 22.94
C PRO A 347 -6.74 -24.32 22.64
N LEU A 348 -7.33 -25.03 23.60
CA LEU A 348 -8.67 -25.58 23.44
C LEU A 348 -9.71 -24.47 23.51
N PHE A 349 -10.70 -24.53 22.63
CA PHE A 349 -11.85 -23.65 22.67
C PHE A 349 -13.14 -24.41 22.35
N GLU A 350 -14.23 -23.83 22.83
CA GLU A 350 -15.60 -24.18 22.49
C GLU A 350 -16.29 -22.90 22.01
N SER A 351 -16.89 -22.94 20.83
CA SER A 351 -17.57 -21.78 20.26
C SER A 351 -18.74 -22.18 19.37
N VAL A 352 -19.65 -21.24 19.18
CA VAL A 352 -20.81 -21.39 18.32
C VAL A 352 -20.37 -21.16 16.87
N LEU A 353 -20.78 -22.05 15.97
CA LEU A 353 -20.59 -21.90 14.54
C LEU A 353 -21.67 -20.99 13.94
N LEU A 354 -21.46 -20.52 12.71
CA LEU A 354 -22.41 -19.65 12.01
C LEU A 354 -23.76 -20.32 11.74
N ASP A 355 -23.85 -21.65 11.74
CA ASP A 355 -25.09 -22.44 11.62
C ASP A 355 -25.79 -22.73 12.98
N GLU A 356 -25.27 -22.18 14.08
CA GLU A 356 -25.75 -22.37 15.47
C GLU A 356 -25.35 -23.68 16.14
N SER A 357 -24.65 -24.57 15.43
CA SER A 357 -24.03 -25.72 16.05
C SER A 357 -22.87 -25.31 16.96
N ILE A 358 -22.50 -26.19 17.90
CA ILE A 358 -21.38 -25.98 18.81
C ILE A 358 -20.18 -26.75 18.27
N PHE A 359 -19.05 -26.09 18.16
CA PHE A 359 -17.77 -26.70 17.82
C PHE A 359 -16.86 -26.72 19.04
N LYS A 360 -16.22 -27.87 19.29
CA LYS A 360 -15.19 -28.03 20.32
C LYS A 360 -13.92 -28.56 19.67
N LEU A 361 -12.81 -27.86 19.85
CA LEU A 361 -11.52 -28.29 19.30
C LEU A 361 -11.07 -29.63 19.90
N SER A 362 -11.44 -29.91 21.16
CA SER A 362 -11.12 -31.18 21.85
C SER A 362 -11.65 -32.42 21.12
N ASP A 363 -12.72 -32.27 20.35
CA ASP A 363 -13.41 -33.38 19.70
C ASP A 363 -12.73 -33.74 18.37
N MET A 364 -11.79 -32.91 17.89
CA MET A 364 -11.08 -33.10 16.63
C MET A 364 -9.79 -33.93 16.75
N LYS A 365 -9.57 -34.60 17.89
CA LYS A 365 -8.41 -35.47 18.06
C LYS A 365 -8.41 -36.57 16.98
N GLY A 366 -7.26 -36.79 16.35
CA GLY A 366 -7.14 -37.69 15.20
C GLY A 366 -7.37 -37.04 13.85
N LYS A 367 -7.68 -35.73 13.79
CA LYS A 367 -7.82 -34.96 12.56
C LYS A 367 -6.81 -33.81 12.52
N ILE A 368 -6.40 -33.43 11.32
CA ILE A 368 -5.70 -32.17 11.09
C ILE A 368 -6.73 -31.04 11.07
N VAL A 369 -6.50 -30.00 11.86
CA VAL A 369 -7.37 -28.82 11.94
C VAL A 369 -6.63 -27.61 11.36
N VAL A 370 -7.24 -26.96 10.37
CA VAL A 370 -6.75 -25.71 9.78
C VAL A 370 -7.65 -24.57 10.26
N LEU A 371 -7.11 -23.69 11.10
CA LEU A 371 -7.79 -22.49 11.57
C LEU A 371 -7.35 -21.30 10.72
N ASP A 372 -8.28 -20.58 10.11
CA ASP A 372 -7.99 -19.32 9.40
C ASP A 372 -8.71 -18.14 10.07
N PHE A 373 -7.94 -17.26 10.68
CA PHE A 373 -8.44 -16.08 11.39
C PHE A 373 -8.68 -14.94 10.40
N TRP A 374 -9.93 -14.48 10.29
CA TRP A 374 -10.34 -13.56 9.22
C TRP A 374 -11.43 -12.57 9.65
N ALA A 375 -11.72 -11.59 8.78
CA ALA A 375 -12.86 -10.68 8.90
C ALA A 375 -13.36 -10.21 7.51
N THR A 376 -14.63 -9.81 7.41
CA THR A 376 -15.26 -9.42 6.13
C THR A 376 -14.69 -8.12 5.53
N TRP A 377 -14.11 -7.27 6.37
CA TRP A 377 -13.44 -6.02 5.99
C TRP A 377 -11.96 -6.21 5.60
N CYS A 378 -11.37 -7.38 5.87
CA CYS A 378 -9.97 -7.68 5.59
C CYS A 378 -9.76 -8.09 4.12
N GLY A 379 -9.25 -7.17 3.31
CA GLY A 379 -9.01 -7.39 1.87
C GLY A 379 -8.17 -8.64 1.55
N PRO A 380 -7.00 -8.84 2.18
CA PRO A 380 -6.19 -10.05 1.99
C PRO A 380 -6.91 -11.33 2.40
N CYS A 381 -7.62 -11.34 3.54
CA CYS A 381 -8.39 -12.51 4.00
C CYS A 381 -9.45 -12.92 2.98
N VAL A 382 -10.18 -11.94 2.44
CA VAL A 382 -11.24 -12.19 1.44
C VAL A 382 -10.67 -12.76 0.13
N ARG A 383 -9.41 -12.45 -0.21
CA ARG A 383 -8.71 -13.06 -1.35
C ARG A 383 -8.21 -14.47 -1.02
N ALA A 384 -7.78 -14.72 0.22
CA ALA A 384 -7.26 -16.01 0.65
C ALA A 384 -8.32 -17.11 0.73
N LEU A 385 -9.52 -16.78 1.23
CA LEU A 385 -10.57 -17.76 1.53
C LEU A 385 -10.87 -18.74 0.38
N PRO A 386 -11.12 -18.30 -0.88
CA PRO A 386 -11.41 -19.25 -1.97
C PRO A 386 -10.27 -20.22 -2.25
N GLU A 387 -9.02 -19.76 -2.23
CA GLU A 387 -7.86 -20.60 -2.49
C GLU A 387 -7.61 -21.59 -1.35
N LEU A 388 -7.74 -21.14 -0.09
CA LEU A 388 -7.61 -22.02 1.08
C LEU A 388 -8.69 -23.10 1.10
N ILE A 389 -9.94 -22.74 0.78
CA ILE A 389 -11.05 -23.69 0.66
C ILE A 389 -10.75 -24.70 -0.47
N GLU A 390 -10.34 -24.23 -1.65
CA GLU A 390 -10.02 -25.11 -2.79
C GLU A 390 -8.89 -26.10 -2.44
N LYS A 391 -7.84 -25.66 -1.76
CA LYS A 391 -6.71 -26.52 -1.42
C LYS A 391 -7.00 -27.49 -0.27
N THR A 392 -7.80 -27.08 0.71
CA THR A 392 -8.17 -27.94 1.86
C THR A 392 -9.28 -28.92 1.53
N SER A 393 -10.21 -28.57 0.64
CA SER A 393 -11.26 -29.48 0.14
C SER A 393 -10.73 -30.64 -0.73
N ALA A 394 -9.44 -30.62 -1.08
CA ALA A 394 -8.78 -31.74 -1.74
C ALA A 394 -8.53 -32.95 -0.81
N PHE A 395 -8.70 -32.79 0.51
CA PHE A 395 -8.55 -33.84 1.51
C PHE A 395 -9.92 -34.32 2.01
N GLU A 396 -9.99 -35.56 2.50
CA GLU A 396 -11.26 -36.08 3.04
C GLU A 396 -11.60 -35.39 4.38
N GLU A 397 -12.88 -35.05 4.59
CA GLU A 397 -13.36 -34.38 5.82
C GLU A 397 -13.14 -35.21 7.11
N LYS A 398 -12.93 -36.52 6.97
CA LYS A 398 -12.57 -37.39 8.10
C LYS A 398 -11.12 -37.16 8.57
N ASP A 399 -10.25 -36.64 7.71
CA ASP A 399 -8.82 -36.47 7.95
C ASP A 399 -8.45 -35.00 8.20
N VAL A 400 -9.11 -34.07 7.50
CA VAL A 400 -8.81 -32.62 7.57
C VAL A 400 -10.10 -31.81 7.73
N ILE A 401 -10.07 -30.78 8.59
CA ILE A 401 -11.15 -29.80 8.71
C ILE A 401 -10.61 -28.37 8.61
N PHE A 402 -11.24 -27.56 7.76
CA PHE A 402 -10.97 -26.13 7.64
C PHE A 402 -12.01 -25.32 8.41
N LEU A 403 -11.57 -24.40 9.26
CA LEU A 403 -12.41 -23.55 10.10
C LEU A 403 -12.01 -22.10 9.94
N ALA A 404 -12.93 -21.30 9.40
CA ALA A 404 -12.72 -19.86 9.28
C ALA A 404 -13.17 -19.17 10.57
N VAL A 405 -12.22 -18.72 11.40
CA VAL A 405 -12.47 -18.10 12.70
C VAL A 405 -12.68 -16.59 12.53
N ASN A 406 -13.93 -16.15 12.54
CA ASN A 406 -14.25 -14.74 12.32
C ASN A 406 -13.99 -13.89 13.57
N GLN A 407 -13.21 -12.82 13.41
CA GLN A 407 -12.74 -11.96 14.49
C GLN A 407 -13.71 -10.81 14.81
N GLY A 408 -14.71 -11.08 15.65
CA GLY A 408 -15.53 -10.05 16.30
C GLY A 408 -16.81 -9.62 15.57
N GLU A 409 -17.13 -10.14 14.38
CA GLU A 409 -18.30 -9.68 13.62
C GLU A 409 -19.61 -10.41 14.01
N SER A 410 -20.74 -9.75 13.75
CA SER A 410 -22.05 -10.34 14.01
C SER A 410 -22.43 -11.38 12.95
N ARG A 411 -23.24 -12.38 13.33
CA ARG A 411 -23.79 -13.39 12.40
C ARG A 411 -24.42 -12.75 11.16
N LYS A 412 -25.14 -11.63 11.33
CA LYS A 412 -25.79 -10.91 10.23
C LYS A 412 -24.78 -10.39 9.21
N VAL A 413 -23.67 -9.79 9.67
CA VAL A 413 -22.61 -9.26 8.81
C VAL A 413 -21.95 -10.39 8.02
N ILE A 414 -21.56 -11.45 8.71
CA ILE A 414 -20.90 -12.63 8.11
C ILE A 414 -21.82 -13.30 7.09
N SER A 415 -23.08 -13.59 7.47
CA SER A 415 -24.04 -14.27 6.60
C SER A 415 -24.33 -13.48 5.32
N GLN A 416 -24.47 -12.15 5.43
CA GLN A 416 -24.66 -11.29 4.27
C GLN A 416 -23.42 -11.28 3.37
N PHE A 417 -22.22 -11.28 3.96
CA PHE A 417 -20.97 -11.34 3.21
C PHE A 417 -20.83 -12.66 2.46
N LEU A 418 -21.01 -13.81 3.12
CA LEU A 418 -20.90 -15.13 2.50
C LEU A 418 -21.92 -15.32 1.38
N LYS A 419 -23.16 -14.82 1.56
CA LYS A 419 -24.17 -14.82 0.49
C LYS A 419 -23.73 -14.02 -0.73
N ARG A 420 -23.15 -12.82 -0.53
CA ARG A 420 -22.64 -11.99 -1.64
C ARG A 420 -21.44 -12.63 -2.35
N LYS A 421 -20.61 -13.37 -1.60
CA LYS A 421 -19.41 -14.03 -2.13
C LYS A 421 -19.64 -15.45 -2.64
N LYS A 422 -20.85 -15.98 -2.49
CA LYS A 422 -21.21 -17.38 -2.82
C LYS A 422 -20.34 -18.40 -2.05
N LEU A 423 -20.11 -18.14 -0.76
CA LEU A 423 -19.29 -18.97 0.15
C LEU A 423 -20.13 -19.47 1.35
N GLN A 424 -21.41 -19.81 1.14
CA GLN A 424 -22.31 -20.20 2.22
C GLN A 424 -21.95 -21.54 2.87
N GLU A 425 -21.17 -22.37 2.18
CA GLU A 425 -20.72 -23.70 2.66
C GLU A 425 -19.53 -23.60 3.62
N LEU A 426 -18.99 -22.39 3.85
CA LEU A 426 -17.86 -22.20 4.72
C LEU A 426 -18.24 -22.40 6.20
N THR A 427 -17.56 -23.33 6.87
CA THR A 427 -17.68 -23.50 8.32
C THR A 427 -16.99 -22.34 9.04
N VAL A 428 -17.79 -21.45 9.63
CA VAL A 428 -17.30 -20.25 10.32
C VAL A 428 -17.49 -20.37 11.82
N VAL A 429 -16.38 -20.24 12.57
CA VAL A 429 -16.37 -20.15 14.03
C VAL A 429 -16.62 -18.69 14.45
N MET A 430 -17.56 -18.46 15.36
CA MET A 430 -17.94 -17.11 15.81
C MET A 430 -17.08 -16.64 17.00
N ASP A 431 -15.96 -15.99 16.75
CA ASP A 431 -15.11 -15.43 17.82
C ASP A 431 -15.50 -13.98 18.17
N ARG A 432 -16.75 -13.81 18.65
CA ARG A 432 -17.35 -12.47 18.88
C ARG A 432 -16.61 -11.61 19.90
N LYS A 433 -15.91 -12.22 20.85
CA LYS A 433 -15.13 -11.54 21.90
C LYS A 433 -13.62 -11.60 21.62
N GLN A 434 -13.22 -12.12 20.46
CA GLN A 434 -11.83 -12.32 20.05
C GLN A 434 -11.00 -13.12 21.08
N SER A 435 -11.65 -14.00 21.85
CA SER A 435 -10.97 -14.80 22.87
C SER A 435 -10.13 -15.89 22.22
N ILE A 436 -10.65 -16.54 21.18
CA ILE A 436 -9.90 -17.54 20.43
C ILE A 436 -8.70 -16.87 19.74
N GLY A 437 -8.91 -15.70 19.15
CA GLY A 437 -7.84 -14.90 18.56
C GLY A 437 -6.73 -14.56 19.56
N ARG A 438 -7.08 -14.16 20.80
CA ARG A 438 -6.09 -13.92 21.85
C ARG A 438 -5.32 -15.17 22.26
N ASP A 439 -6.00 -16.30 22.42
CA ASP A 439 -5.37 -17.56 22.82
C ASP A 439 -4.38 -18.07 21.75
N TYR A 440 -4.65 -17.79 20.48
CA TYR A 440 -3.78 -18.10 19.34
C TYR A 440 -2.85 -16.94 18.95
N GLU A 441 -2.67 -15.94 19.81
CA GLU A 441 -1.76 -14.81 19.60
C GLU A 441 -1.98 -14.12 18.23
N VAL A 442 -3.24 -13.89 17.85
CA VAL A 442 -3.63 -13.24 16.60
C VAL A 442 -3.43 -11.72 16.75
N GLN A 443 -2.34 -11.21 16.18
CA GLN A 443 -2.04 -9.76 16.14
C GLN A 443 -2.34 -9.13 14.76
N GLY A 444 -2.53 -9.96 13.74
CA GLY A 444 -2.87 -9.53 12.38
C GLY A 444 -3.61 -10.65 11.63
N ILE A 445 -4.44 -10.25 10.67
CA ILE A 445 -5.22 -11.17 9.83
C ILE A 445 -4.90 -10.93 8.33
N PRO A 446 -4.90 -11.99 7.49
CA PRO A 446 -5.19 -13.37 7.84
C PRO A 446 -4.06 -14.02 8.65
N LYS A 447 -4.41 -14.94 9.55
CA LYS A 447 -3.47 -15.83 10.23
C LYS A 447 -4.01 -17.25 10.07
N THR A 448 -3.19 -18.17 9.56
CA THR A 448 -3.56 -19.57 9.40
C THR A 448 -2.73 -20.43 10.35
N VAL A 449 -3.37 -21.36 11.05
CA VAL A 449 -2.73 -22.28 12.01
C VAL A 449 -3.11 -23.71 11.62
N ILE A 450 -2.12 -24.59 11.49
CA ILE A 450 -2.32 -26.03 11.23
C ILE A 450 -1.98 -26.80 12.51
N ILE A 451 -2.96 -27.56 12.98
CA ILE A 451 -2.89 -28.41 14.16
C ILE A 451 -2.94 -29.86 13.67
N ASP A 452 -2.02 -30.70 14.13
CA ASP A 452 -2.00 -32.12 13.77
C ASP A 452 -3.02 -32.97 14.55
N GLN A 453 -2.99 -34.28 14.27
CA GLN A 453 -3.88 -35.29 14.86
C GLN A 453 -3.72 -35.43 16.39
N GLU A 454 -2.55 -35.08 16.94
CA GLU A 454 -2.23 -35.07 18.37
C GLU A 454 -2.68 -33.78 19.08
N GLY A 455 -3.14 -32.79 18.32
CA GLY A 455 -3.52 -31.47 18.83
C GLY A 455 -2.32 -30.54 19.06
N ILE A 456 -1.21 -30.75 18.35
CA ILE A 456 -0.02 -29.90 18.38
C ILE A 456 -0.01 -28.99 17.17
N ILE A 457 0.32 -27.71 17.39
CA ILE A 457 0.48 -26.75 16.29
C ILE A 457 1.77 -27.10 15.53
N ARG A 458 1.64 -27.34 14.22
CA ARG A 458 2.75 -27.69 13.33
C ARG A 458 3.16 -26.54 12.43
N HIS A 459 2.19 -25.72 12.02
CA HIS A 459 2.44 -24.57 11.16
C HIS A 459 1.64 -23.36 11.62
N VAL A 460 2.26 -22.19 11.48
CA VAL A 460 1.61 -20.89 11.67
C VAL A 460 2.07 -19.99 10.54
N GLU A 461 1.12 -19.37 9.85
CA GLU A 461 1.39 -18.39 8.81
C GLU A 461 0.58 -17.11 9.05
N VAL A 462 1.24 -15.96 8.89
CA VAL A 462 0.62 -14.65 9.01
C VAL A 462 0.71 -13.94 7.67
N GLY A 463 -0.41 -13.39 7.20
CA GLY A 463 -0.56 -12.77 5.89
C GLY A 463 -0.97 -13.76 4.80
N PHE A 464 -1.06 -13.26 3.57
CA PHE A 464 -1.41 -14.07 2.40
C PHE A 464 -0.67 -13.59 1.16
N ALA A 465 0.01 -14.52 0.48
CA ALA A 465 0.69 -14.32 -0.79
C ALA A 465 0.33 -15.45 -1.76
N GLU A 466 0.66 -15.28 -3.04
CA GLU A 466 0.28 -16.18 -4.15
C GLU A 466 0.61 -17.68 -3.91
N LYS A 467 1.65 -17.98 -3.12
CA LYS A 467 2.05 -19.37 -2.82
C LYS A 467 1.57 -19.91 -1.47
N THR A 468 0.88 -19.10 -0.66
CA THR A 468 0.47 -19.47 0.71
C THR A 468 -0.44 -20.70 0.73
N ALA A 469 -1.49 -20.72 -0.09
CA ALA A 469 -2.42 -21.86 -0.13
C ALA A 469 -1.75 -23.18 -0.57
N SER A 470 -0.78 -23.09 -1.49
CA SER A 470 -0.01 -24.26 -1.95
C SER A 470 0.92 -24.80 -0.86
N ARG A 471 1.54 -23.92 -0.05
CA ARG A 471 2.33 -24.34 1.12
C ARG A 471 1.47 -25.04 2.17
N ILE A 472 0.31 -24.47 2.48
CA ILE A 472 -0.64 -25.08 3.43
C ILE A 472 -1.04 -26.48 2.97
N LYS A 473 -1.31 -26.66 1.67
CA LYS A 473 -1.60 -28.00 1.12
C LYS A 473 -0.45 -28.98 1.30
N ALA A 474 0.79 -28.54 1.04
CA ALA A 474 1.97 -29.38 1.18
C ALA A 474 2.16 -29.83 2.64
N GLU A 475 2.03 -28.90 3.59
CA GLU A 475 2.13 -29.19 5.02
C GLU A 475 1.07 -30.20 5.49
N ILE A 476 -0.18 -30.03 5.07
CA ILE A 476 -1.25 -30.99 5.38
C ILE A 476 -0.93 -32.37 4.81
N SER A 477 -0.39 -32.44 3.59
CA SER A 477 -0.03 -33.72 2.96
C SER A 477 1.09 -34.43 3.74
N GLU A 478 2.11 -33.68 4.17
CA GLU A 478 3.22 -34.22 4.97
C GLU A 478 2.75 -34.73 6.35
N LEU A 479 1.82 -34.02 7.00
CA LEU A 479 1.25 -34.43 8.28
C LEU A 479 0.34 -35.66 8.17
N LEU A 480 -0.26 -35.93 7.00
CA LEU A 480 -1.05 -37.14 6.77
C LEU A 480 -0.18 -38.37 6.42
N GLU A 481 1.07 -38.16 6.04
CA GLU A 481 2.03 -39.23 5.73
C GLU A 481 2.80 -39.74 6.96
N GLN A 482 2.76 -39.01 8.07
CA GLN A 482 3.34 -39.38 9.37
C GLN A 482 2.42 -40.34 10.14
#